data_AF-A0A7V1D3M5-F1
#
_entry.id   AF-A0A7V1D3M5-F1
#
_cell.length_a   1.000
_cell.length_b   1.000
_cell.length_c   1.000
_cell.angle_alpha   90.00
_cell.angle_beta   90.00
_cell.angle_gamma   90.00
#
_symmetry.space_group_name_H-M   'P 1'
#
loop_
_entity.id
_entity.type
_entity.pdbx_description
1 polymer ?
#
loop_
_entity_poly.entity_id
_entity_poly.type
_entity_poly.pdbx_seq_one_letter_code
_entity_poly.pdbx_strand_id
1 'polypeptide(L)'
;MKKLFKGFAVAAVLTVSAGTALNAHANTGALDKILEQVKQERISEGKIDKKREQEFLSDRADKQSLLNKAKSQLASEKSRGERLTKQYAQNENTLAEKEAALQSAQGTLGEMFGVVRRAAQDAIGSIEASLVSAEKPGRAEILRSLAAAKELPTVRELEELWISLQTEMTESAKVSTFETEVAGLDGNPSMKKVTRIGNFNLVTDDGYLIYSPETKSIQPLGKQPDSYILDGITDLENTSPDNYAGVYIDPTRGAILRINTQKATLMEYFHQGGVVGYIITALLALGML
;
A
#
# COMPACT_ATOMS: atom_id res chain seq x y z
N MET A 1 -51.71 51.17 14.01
CA MET A 1 -53.01 51.44 13.37
C MET A 1 -54.10 50.57 13.99
N LYS A 2 -54.89 51.13 14.92
CA LYS A 2 -56.30 50.85 15.24
C LYS A 2 -56.58 51.38 16.67
N LYS A 3 -57.59 52.24 16.77
CA LYS A 3 -58.24 52.80 17.98
C LYS A 3 -57.64 54.09 18.57
N LEU A 4 -57.81 55.19 17.83
CA LEU A 4 -57.70 56.58 18.33
C LEU A 4 -58.97 57.41 18.00
N PHE A 5 -60.16 56.80 18.02
CA PHE A 5 -61.43 57.48 17.75
C PHE A 5 -62.48 57.10 18.81
N LYS A 6 -62.29 57.60 20.04
CA LYS A 6 -63.34 57.64 21.09
C LYS A 6 -63.12 58.81 22.05
N GLY A 7 -62.84 59.99 21.51
CA GLY A 7 -62.77 61.22 22.29
C GLY A 7 -63.39 62.35 21.52
N PHE A 8 -64.74 62.47 21.54
CA PHE A 8 -65.46 63.71 21.20
C PHE A 8 -66.98 63.67 21.52
N ALA A 9 -67.43 62.89 22.51
CA ALA A 9 -68.87 62.72 22.81
C ALA A 9 -69.23 62.95 24.29
N VAL A 10 -68.64 63.96 24.95
CA VAL A 10 -69.00 64.34 26.33
C VAL A 10 -69.41 65.82 26.48
N ALA A 11 -69.40 66.61 25.40
CA ALA A 11 -69.65 68.06 25.48
C ALA A 11 -71.12 68.51 25.24
N ALA A 12 -72.13 67.63 25.31
CA ALA A 12 -73.48 67.93 24.80
C ALA A 12 -74.66 67.66 25.76
N VAL A 13 -74.50 67.75 27.09
CA VAL A 13 -75.64 67.57 28.03
C VAL A 13 -75.80 68.71 29.05
N LEU A 14 -75.00 69.78 29.00
CA LEU A 14 -74.97 70.79 30.09
C LEU A 14 -75.75 72.09 29.88
N THR A 15 -76.63 72.20 28.88
CA THR A 15 -77.34 73.47 28.62
C THR A 15 -78.78 73.29 28.17
N VAL A 16 -79.71 73.02 29.11
CA VAL A 16 -81.10 73.52 29.07
C VAL A 16 -81.62 73.67 30.52
N SER A 17 -81.62 74.93 30.97
CA SER A 17 -82.73 75.62 31.66
C SER A 17 -83.53 74.89 32.75
N ALA A 18 -83.28 75.26 34.01
CA ALA A 18 -84.34 75.39 35.03
C ALA A 18 -83.88 76.33 36.15
N GLY A 19 -83.96 77.64 35.91
CA GLY A 19 -83.98 78.64 36.98
C GLY A 19 -85.40 78.79 37.50
N THR A 20 -85.78 78.02 38.52
CA THR A 20 -86.90 78.30 39.43
C THR A 20 -86.67 77.60 40.76
N ALA A 21 -86.71 78.39 41.83
CA ALA A 21 -86.94 78.01 43.22
C ALA A 21 -85.86 77.16 43.93
N LEU A 22 -85.17 77.86 44.84
CA LEU A 22 -84.65 77.30 46.08
C LEU A 22 -85.74 76.46 46.80
N ASN A 23 -85.26 75.42 47.49
CA ASN A 23 -85.98 74.40 48.29
C ASN A 23 -86.21 73.06 47.59
N ALA A 24 -85.14 72.43 47.11
CA ALA A 24 -85.04 70.98 47.20
C ALA A 24 -84.20 70.67 48.45
N HIS A 25 -84.81 69.98 49.40
CA HIS A 25 -84.15 69.53 50.62
C HIS A 25 -82.86 68.79 50.23
N ALA A 26 -81.72 69.21 50.78
CA ALA A 26 -80.51 68.42 50.72
C ALA A 26 -80.85 67.06 51.32
N ASN A 27 -81.02 66.04 50.47
CA ASN A 27 -81.20 64.67 50.92
C ASN A 27 -79.85 64.22 51.47
N THR A 28 -79.59 64.55 52.73
CA THR A 28 -78.36 64.22 53.46
C THR A 28 -78.08 62.72 53.39
N GLY A 29 -79.12 61.89 53.34
CA GLY A 29 -79.00 60.44 53.11
C GLY A 29 -78.54 60.02 51.70
N ALA A 30 -78.68 60.86 50.67
CA ALA A 30 -78.16 60.61 49.33
C ALA A 30 -76.67 61.01 49.21
N LEU A 31 -76.25 62.11 49.85
CA LEU A 31 -74.84 62.48 49.95
C LEU A 31 -74.05 61.50 50.84
N ASP A 32 -74.63 61.05 51.96
CA ASP A 32 -74.02 60.03 52.82
C ASP A 32 -73.87 58.69 52.10
N LYS A 33 -74.84 58.30 51.26
CA LYS A 33 -74.72 57.10 50.39
C LYS A 33 -73.60 57.24 49.35
N ILE A 34 -73.41 58.41 48.75
CA ILE A 34 -72.29 58.65 47.82
C ILE A 34 -70.96 58.61 48.56
N LEU A 35 -70.87 59.20 49.76
CA LEU A 35 -69.66 59.16 50.59
C LEU A 35 -69.29 57.71 51.00
N GLU A 36 -70.29 56.91 51.37
CA GLU A 36 -70.11 55.50 51.71
C GLU A 36 -69.69 54.68 50.48
N GLN A 37 -70.29 54.95 49.32
CA GLN A 37 -69.91 54.32 48.05
C GLN A 37 -68.48 54.69 47.65
N VAL A 38 -68.07 55.95 47.78
CA VAL A 38 -66.69 56.40 47.51
C VAL A 38 -65.70 55.76 48.49
N LYS A 39 -66.06 55.61 49.78
CA LYS A 39 -65.21 54.89 50.75
C LYS A 39 -65.05 53.42 50.38
N GLN A 40 -66.11 52.75 49.94
CA GLN A 40 -66.05 51.36 49.49
C GLN A 40 -65.28 51.20 48.18
N GLU A 41 -65.48 52.09 47.21
CA GLU A 41 -64.74 52.15 45.95
C GLU A 41 -63.25 52.35 46.21
N ARG A 42 -62.85 53.24 47.12
CA ARG A 42 -61.44 53.47 47.48
C ARG A 42 -60.76 52.22 48.06
N ILE A 43 -61.48 51.44 48.87
CA ILE A 43 -60.95 50.18 49.43
C ILE A 43 -60.86 49.10 48.34
N SER A 44 -61.85 49.06 47.43
CA SER A 44 -61.86 48.13 46.28
C SER A 44 -60.73 48.44 45.29
N GLU A 45 -60.58 49.70 44.89
CA GLU A 45 -59.50 50.18 44.02
C GLU A 45 -58.13 49.94 44.65
N GLY A 46 -57.95 50.24 45.94
CA GLY A 46 -56.69 49.95 46.63
C GLY A 46 -56.32 48.47 46.65
N LYS A 47 -57.30 47.55 46.73
CA LYS A 47 -57.05 46.10 46.60
C LYS A 47 -56.70 45.71 45.16
N ILE A 48 -57.39 46.28 44.17
CA ILE A 48 -57.12 46.01 42.74
C ILE A 48 -55.75 46.52 42.34
N ASP A 49 -55.36 47.72 42.79
CA ASP A 49 -54.06 48.31 42.48
C ASP A 49 -52.92 47.54 43.15
N LYS A 50 -53.10 47.11 44.40
CA LYS A 50 -52.12 46.24 45.08
C LYS A 50 -51.96 44.89 44.36
N LYS A 51 -53.05 44.34 43.80
CA LYS A 51 -53.01 43.12 42.99
C LYS A 51 -52.26 43.35 41.67
N ARG A 52 -52.55 44.45 40.97
CA ARG A 52 -51.84 44.83 39.73
C ARG A 52 -50.36 45.09 39.97
N GLU A 53 -50.00 45.72 41.09
CA GLU A 53 -48.61 45.95 41.47
C GLU A 53 -47.88 44.63 41.70
N GLN A 54 -48.51 43.67 42.42
CA GLN A 54 -47.94 42.33 42.58
C GLN A 54 -47.82 41.57 41.26
N GLU A 55 -48.85 41.60 40.40
CA GLU A 55 -48.81 41.01 39.06
C GLU A 55 -47.68 41.62 38.22
N PHE A 56 -47.53 42.96 38.23
CA PHE A 56 -46.46 43.67 37.52
C PHE A 56 -45.06 43.31 38.04
N LEU A 57 -44.88 43.22 39.36
CA LEU A 57 -43.61 42.82 39.96
C LEU A 57 -43.25 41.37 39.63
N SER A 58 -44.23 40.46 39.63
CA SER A 58 -44.06 39.07 39.22
C SER A 58 -43.66 38.98 37.74
N ASP A 59 -44.40 39.64 36.86
CA ASP A 59 -44.09 39.67 35.43
C ASP A 59 -42.69 40.23 35.15
N ARG A 60 -42.29 41.29 35.86
CA ARG A 60 -40.94 41.86 35.75
C ARG A 60 -39.88 40.84 36.18
N ALA A 61 -40.10 40.12 37.28
CA ALA A 61 -39.18 39.08 37.74
C ALA A 61 -39.07 37.92 36.73
N ASP A 62 -40.19 37.50 36.14
CA ASP A 62 -40.24 36.46 35.12
C ASP A 62 -39.50 36.88 33.84
N LYS A 63 -39.73 38.10 33.35
CA LYS A 63 -38.99 38.65 32.19
C LYS A 63 -37.50 38.77 32.48
N GLN A 64 -37.12 39.20 33.68
CA GLN A 64 -35.71 39.27 34.07
C GLN A 64 -35.06 37.87 34.12
N SER A 65 -35.78 36.87 34.64
CA SER A 65 -35.34 35.47 34.66
C SER A 65 -35.14 34.92 33.25
N LEU A 66 -36.11 35.14 32.34
CA LEU A 66 -35.99 34.77 30.94
C LEU A 66 -34.82 35.45 30.24
N LEU A 67 -34.60 36.74 30.49
CA LEU A 67 -33.48 37.49 29.94
C LEU A 67 -32.13 36.93 30.44
N ASN A 68 -32.02 36.64 31.73
CA ASN A 68 -30.81 36.06 32.32
C ASN A 68 -30.54 34.66 31.74
N LYS A 69 -31.58 33.83 31.56
CA LYS A 69 -31.49 32.52 30.93
C LYS A 69 -31.00 32.63 29.48
N ALA A 70 -31.59 33.51 28.68
CA ALA A 70 -31.18 33.74 27.30
C ALA A 70 -29.74 34.25 27.19
N LYS A 71 -29.32 35.17 28.08
CA LYS A 71 -27.92 35.64 28.15
C LYS A 71 -26.95 34.51 28.51
N SER A 72 -27.31 33.65 29.45
CA SER A 72 -26.49 32.49 29.84
C SER A 72 -26.35 31.49 28.68
N GLN A 73 -27.45 31.17 27.98
CA GLN A 73 -27.44 30.31 26.80
C GLN A 73 -26.60 30.89 25.65
N LEU A 74 -26.74 32.19 25.39
CA LEU A 74 -25.92 32.88 24.39
C LEU A 74 -24.43 32.79 24.73
N ALA A 75 -24.06 32.99 26.00
CA ALA A 75 -22.68 32.88 26.45
C ALA A 75 -22.14 31.44 26.31
N SER A 76 -22.94 30.42 26.65
CA SER A 76 -22.53 29.02 26.50
C SER A 76 -22.34 28.61 25.05
N GLU A 77 -23.26 29.01 24.16
CA GLU A 77 -23.14 28.71 22.73
C GLU A 77 -21.98 29.47 22.08
N LYS A 78 -21.71 30.72 22.49
CA LYS A 78 -20.52 31.45 22.03
C LYS A 78 -19.23 30.76 22.46
N SER A 79 -19.12 30.36 23.73
CA SER A 79 -17.97 29.60 24.24
C SER A 79 -17.79 28.25 23.54
N ARG A 80 -18.90 27.56 23.24
CA ARG A 80 -18.89 26.33 22.44
C ARG A 80 -18.40 26.60 21.02
N GLY A 81 -18.88 27.67 20.38
CA GLY A 81 -18.42 28.10 19.06
C GLY A 81 -16.92 28.36 19.04
N GLU A 82 -16.40 29.16 19.98
CA GLU A 82 -14.96 29.44 20.10
C GLU A 82 -14.13 28.16 20.31
N ARG A 83 -14.60 27.21 21.13
CA ARG A 83 -13.94 25.91 21.32
C ARG A 83 -13.94 25.07 20.04
N LEU A 84 -15.08 24.97 19.35
CA LEU A 84 -15.20 24.21 18.11
C LEU A 84 -14.35 24.82 16.99
N THR A 85 -14.29 26.15 16.89
CA THR A 85 -13.41 26.84 15.93
C THR A 85 -11.94 26.53 16.19
N LYS A 86 -11.50 26.53 17.47
CA LYS A 86 -10.12 26.13 17.83
C LYS A 86 -9.85 24.67 17.49
N GLN A 87 -10.78 23.77 17.79
CA GLN A 87 -10.64 22.35 17.46
C GLN A 87 -10.61 22.12 15.96
N TYR A 88 -11.45 22.81 15.20
CA TYR A 88 -11.45 22.75 13.74
C TYR A 88 -10.09 23.19 13.18
N ALA A 89 -9.55 24.31 13.63
CA ALA A 89 -8.23 24.79 13.20
C ALA A 89 -7.09 23.80 13.57
N GLN A 90 -7.17 23.17 14.74
CA GLN A 90 -6.21 22.12 15.13
C GLN A 90 -6.33 20.86 14.27
N ASN A 91 -7.56 20.45 13.95
CA ASN A 91 -7.82 19.31 13.09
C ASN A 91 -7.34 19.56 11.66
N GLU A 92 -7.54 20.75 11.11
CA GLU A 92 -7.00 21.16 9.80
C GLU A 92 -5.47 21.07 9.77
N ASN A 93 -4.79 21.59 10.80
CA ASN A 93 -3.33 21.47 10.89
C ASN A 93 -2.90 20.00 11.00
N THR A 94 -3.58 19.21 11.83
CA THR A 94 -3.29 17.77 11.99
C THR A 94 -3.52 17.02 10.68
N LEU A 95 -4.57 17.35 9.94
CA LEU A 95 -4.89 16.74 8.66
C LEU A 95 -3.78 17.04 7.64
N ALA A 96 -3.37 18.31 7.52
CA ALA A 96 -2.28 18.71 6.65
C ALA A 96 -0.95 18.01 7.01
N GLU A 97 -0.62 17.89 8.30
CA GLU A 97 0.54 17.14 8.77
C GLU A 97 0.47 15.65 8.39
N LYS A 98 -0.70 15.02 8.56
CA LYS A 98 -0.92 13.60 8.22
C LYS A 98 -0.87 13.37 6.71
N GLU A 99 -1.42 14.28 5.92
CA GLU A 99 -1.35 14.22 4.45
C GLU A 99 0.09 14.35 3.96
N ALA A 100 0.86 15.30 4.50
CA ALA A 100 2.28 15.45 4.18
C ALA A 100 3.09 14.21 4.59
N ALA A 101 2.83 13.66 5.79
CA ALA A 101 3.47 12.43 6.25
C ALA A 101 3.11 11.23 5.36
N LEU A 102 1.85 11.10 4.93
CA LEU A 102 1.41 10.06 4.01
C LEU A 102 2.09 10.18 2.66
N GLN A 103 2.16 11.39 2.08
CA GLN A 103 2.82 11.63 0.80
C GLN A 103 4.32 11.30 0.87
N SER A 104 4.99 11.68 1.96
CA SER A 104 6.39 11.32 2.21
C SER A 104 6.57 9.81 2.31
N ALA A 105 5.73 9.13 3.11
CA ALA A 105 5.78 7.67 3.25
C ALA A 105 5.50 6.94 1.93
N GLN A 106 4.58 7.42 1.11
CA GLN A 106 4.32 6.90 -0.24
C GLN A 106 5.53 7.09 -1.16
N GLY A 107 6.21 8.24 -1.09
CA GLY A 107 7.45 8.49 -1.82
C GLY A 107 8.56 7.51 -1.43
N THR A 108 8.80 7.34 -0.13
CA THR A 108 9.78 6.38 0.39
C THR A 108 9.43 4.94 0.01
N LEU A 109 8.16 4.54 0.10
CA LEU A 109 7.70 3.23 -0.34
C LEU A 109 7.89 3.02 -1.85
N GLY A 110 7.70 4.06 -2.66
CA GLY A 110 7.98 4.03 -4.09
C GLY A 110 9.46 3.80 -4.41
N GLU A 111 10.37 4.41 -3.65
CA GLU A 111 11.82 4.18 -3.79
C GLU A 111 12.19 2.74 -3.41
N MET A 112 11.69 2.24 -2.27
CA MET A 112 11.88 0.86 -1.83
C MET A 112 11.33 -0.14 -2.86
N PHE A 113 10.18 0.16 -3.46
CA PHE A 113 9.62 -0.66 -4.53
C PHE A 113 10.51 -0.71 -5.77
N GLY A 114 11.13 0.41 -6.14
CA GLY A 114 12.12 0.44 -7.23
C GLY A 114 13.33 -0.46 -6.96
N VAL A 115 13.75 -0.59 -5.70
CA VAL A 115 14.80 -1.54 -5.30
C VAL A 115 14.33 -2.98 -5.43
N VAL A 116 13.15 -3.31 -4.91
CA VAL A 116 12.56 -4.66 -5.01
C VAL A 116 12.40 -5.08 -6.46
N ARG A 117 11.89 -4.19 -7.31
CA ARG A 117 11.70 -4.46 -8.73
C ARG A 117 13.02 -4.76 -9.44
N ARG A 118 14.08 -4.00 -9.15
CA ARG A 118 15.42 -4.29 -9.68
C ARG A 118 15.93 -5.63 -9.18
N ALA A 119 15.84 -5.89 -7.88
CA ALA A 119 16.25 -7.17 -7.31
C ALA A 119 15.48 -8.35 -7.92
N ALA A 120 14.18 -8.21 -8.21
CA ALA A 120 13.40 -9.21 -8.91
C ALA A 120 13.85 -9.39 -10.37
N GLN A 121 14.14 -8.32 -11.11
CA GLN A 121 14.69 -8.40 -12.47
C GLN A 121 16.06 -9.10 -12.49
N ASP A 122 16.95 -8.76 -11.57
CA ASP A 122 18.27 -9.39 -11.43
C ASP A 122 18.13 -10.88 -11.07
N ALA A 123 17.19 -11.21 -10.16
CA ALA A 123 16.88 -12.57 -9.79
C ALA A 123 16.34 -13.39 -10.97
N ILE A 124 15.44 -12.82 -11.79
CA ILE A 124 14.92 -13.45 -13.01
C ILE A 124 16.09 -13.82 -13.93
N GLY A 125 16.98 -12.87 -14.24
CA GLY A 125 18.11 -13.12 -15.12
C GLY A 125 19.05 -14.19 -14.56
N SER A 126 19.33 -14.16 -13.26
CA SER A 126 20.17 -15.15 -12.59
C SER A 126 19.56 -16.56 -12.60
N ILE A 127 18.27 -16.66 -12.29
CA ILE A 127 17.50 -17.92 -12.25
C ILE A 127 17.32 -18.49 -13.66
N GLU A 128 16.99 -17.68 -14.66
CA GLU A 128 16.85 -18.15 -16.04
C GLU A 128 18.16 -18.66 -16.61
N ALA A 129 19.27 -17.99 -16.31
CA ALA A 129 20.60 -18.42 -16.70
C ALA A 129 21.15 -19.57 -15.83
N SER A 130 20.43 -19.99 -14.79
CA SER A 130 20.88 -21.05 -13.89
C SER A 130 20.62 -22.43 -14.49
N LEU A 131 21.58 -23.34 -14.32
CA LEU A 131 21.42 -24.75 -14.66
C LEU A 131 20.39 -25.44 -13.77
N VAL A 132 20.04 -24.87 -12.60
CA VAL A 132 18.93 -25.36 -11.76
C VAL A 132 17.59 -25.26 -12.51
N SER A 133 17.44 -24.29 -13.41
CA SER A 133 16.21 -24.15 -14.22
C SER A 133 16.03 -25.24 -15.27
N ALA A 134 17.10 -25.98 -15.58
CA ALA A 134 17.01 -27.19 -16.41
C ALA A 134 16.33 -28.36 -15.67
N GLU A 135 16.48 -28.43 -14.35
CA GLU A 135 15.82 -29.42 -13.48
C GLU A 135 14.43 -28.95 -13.03
N LYS A 136 14.32 -27.65 -12.68
CA LYS A 136 13.12 -27.04 -12.09
C LYS A 136 12.69 -25.84 -12.93
N PRO A 137 11.99 -26.06 -14.06
CA PRO A 137 11.51 -24.99 -14.92
C PRO A 137 10.40 -24.17 -14.24
N GLY A 138 10.15 -22.95 -14.74
CA GLY A 138 9.03 -22.10 -14.30
C GLY A 138 9.30 -21.22 -13.07
N ARG A 139 10.43 -21.38 -12.37
CA ARG A 139 10.75 -20.60 -11.15
C ARG A 139 10.84 -19.08 -11.38
N ALA A 140 11.20 -18.65 -12.58
CA ALA A 140 11.27 -17.23 -12.92
C ALA A 140 9.90 -16.57 -13.11
N GLU A 141 8.83 -17.32 -13.34
CA GLU A 141 7.50 -16.77 -13.67
C GLU A 141 6.87 -16.01 -12.51
N ILE A 142 7.01 -16.55 -11.29
CA ILE A 142 6.55 -15.92 -10.05
C ILE A 142 7.26 -14.57 -9.83
N LEU A 143 8.53 -14.47 -10.22
CA LEU A 143 9.29 -13.22 -10.11
C LEU A 143 8.95 -12.23 -11.21
N ARG A 144 8.54 -12.69 -12.41
CA ARG A 144 8.12 -11.79 -13.50
C ARG A 144 6.90 -10.97 -13.14
N SER A 145 5.91 -11.55 -12.43
CA SER A 145 4.73 -10.79 -12.00
C SER A 145 5.12 -9.67 -11.04
N LEU A 146 5.98 -9.96 -10.06
CA LEU A 146 6.53 -8.98 -9.13
C LEU A 146 7.32 -7.89 -9.84
N ALA A 147 8.11 -8.26 -10.85
CA ALA A 147 8.96 -7.32 -11.57
C ALA A 147 8.20 -6.47 -12.62
N ALA A 148 6.99 -6.90 -13.01
CA ALA A 148 6.08 -6.20 -13.92
C ALA A 148 5.00 -5.39 -13.19
N ALA A 149 4.78 -5.64 -11.90
CA ALA A 149 3.80 -4.94 -11.09
C ALA A 149 4.04 -3.41 -11.12
N LYS A 150 2.94 -2.66 -11.19
CA LYS A 150 2.94 -1.19 -11.09
C LYS A 150 2.52 -0.71 -9.70
N GLU A 151 1.88 -1.58 -8.95
CA GLU A 151 1.39 -1.33 -7.60
C GLU A 151 2.41 -1.80 -6.56
N LEU A 152 2.23 -1.33 -5.32
CA LEU A 152 3.08 -1.77 -4.21
C LEU A 152 2.90 -3.28 -3.97
N PRO A 153 4.00 -4.04 -3.89
CA PRO A 153 3.95 -5.47 -3.71
C PRO A 153 3.52 -5.76 -2.28
N THR A 154 2.73 -6.80 -2.14
CA THR A 154 2.30 -7.32 -0.86
C THR A 154 3.47 -8.00 -0.14
N VAL A 155 3.37 -8.10 1.19
CA VAL A 155 4.37 -8.82 2.00
C VAL A 155 4.58 -10.24 1.47
N ARG A 156 3.52 -10.90 1.02
CA ARG A 156 3.61 -12.26 0.49
C ARG A 156 4.39 -12.35 -0.82
N GLU A 157 4.27 -11.36 -1.70
CA GLU A 157 5.07 -11.33 -2.93
C GLU A 157 6.55 -11.06 -2.64
N LEU A 158 6.85 -10.24 -1.63
CA LEU A 158 8.22 -10.07 -1.13
C LEU A 158 8.76 -11.36 -0.53
N GLU A 159 7.91 -12.16 0.12
CA GLU A 159 8.28 -13.48 0.63
C GLU A 159 8.69 -14.44 -0.49
N GLU A 160 7.88 -14.52 -1.55
CA GLU A 160 8.19 -15.33 -2.73
C GLU A 160 9.54 -14.95 -3.37
N LEU A 161 9.91 -13.66 -3.38
CA LEU A 161 11.20 -13.21 -3.89
C LEU A 161 12.38 -13.81 -3.10
N TRP A 162 12.40 -13.65 -1.77
CA TRP A 162 13.53 -14.16 -0.99
C TRP A 162 13.52 -15.68 -0.92
N ILE A 163 12.35 -16.33 -0.90
CA ILE A 163 12.23 -17.79 -0.98
C ILE A 163 12.81 -18.31 -2.30
N SER A 164 12.50 -17.64 -3.41
CA SER A 164 13.05 -18.01 -4.73
C SER A 164 14.57 -17.87 -4.78
N LEU A 165 15.11 -16.77 -4.23
CA LEU A 165 16.55 -16.56 -4.11
C LEU A 165 17.22 -17.60 -3.20
N GLN A 166 16.63 -17.90 -2.05
CA GLN A 166 17.14 -18.92 -1.13
C GLN A 166 17.08 -20.32 -1.76
N THR A 167 16.03 -20.61 -2.52
CA THR A 167 15.91 -21.87 -3.27
C THR A 167 17.01 -21.96 -4.32
N GLU A 168 17.28 -20.90 -5.08
CA GLU A 168 18.40 -20.85 -6.02
C GLU A 168 19.75 -21.08 -5.32
N MET A 169 20.01 -20.43 -4.18
CA MET A 169 21.23 -20.63 -3.41
C MET A 169 21.37 -22.07 -2.89
N THR A 170 20.28 -22.66 -2.42
CA THR A 170 20.28 -24.00 -1.84
C THR A 170 20.43 -25.08 -2.91
N GLU A 171 19.77 -24.91 -4.05
CA GLU A 171 19.83 -25.87 -5.17
C GLU A 171 21.15 -25.76 -5.93
N SER A 172 21.72 -24.56 -6.06
CA SER A 172 23.06 -24.37 -6.68
C SER A 172 24.20 -24.98 -5.88
N ALA A 173 24.00 -25.32 -4.61
CA ALA A 173 24.98 -26.03 -3.78
C ALA A 173 24.85 -27.56 -3.86
N LYS A 174 23.81 -28.09 -4.53
CA LYS A 174 23.52 -29.53 -4.60
C LYS A 174 24.03 -30.14 -5.90
N VAL A 175 24.43 -31.41 -5.79
CA VAL A 175 24.55 -32.31 -6.94
C VAL A 175 23.27 -33.12 -7.02
N SER A 176 22.60 -33.11 -8.16
CA SER A 176 21.34 -33.83 -8.37
C SER A 176 21.33 -34.54 -9.71
N THR A 177 20.67 -35.68 -9.77
CA THR A 177 20.50 -36.45 -10.99
C THR A 177 19.02 -36.53 -11.33
N PHE A 178 18.65 -36.21 -12.56
CA PHE A 178 17.27 -36.18 -13.03
C PHE A 178 17.18 -36.60 -14.50
N GLU A 179 16.00 -37.01 -14.92
CA GLU A 179 15.73 -37.34 -16.33
C GLU A 179 15.15 -36.11 -17.04
N THR A 180 15.71 -35.78 -18.19
CA THR A 180 15.28 -34.61 -18.97
C THR A 180 15.55 -34.82 -20.46
N GLU A 181 14.93 -33.98 -21.26
CA GLU A 181 15.04 -34.00 -22.71
C GLU A 181 16.32 -33.28 -23.15
N VAL A 182 17.22 -34.02 -23.81
CA VAL A 182 18.46 -33.49 -24.38
C VAL A 182 18.32 -33.48 -25.90
N ALA A 183 18.42 -32.29 -26.49
CA ALA A 183 18.41 -32.11 -27.95
C ALA A 183 19.70 -32.71 -28.54
N GLY A 184 19.58 -33.78 -29.32
CA GLY A 184 20.72 -34.39 -29.99
C GLY A 184 21.41 -33.45 -30.98
N LEU A 185 22.65 -33.77 -31.36
CA LEU A 185 23.38 -33.03 -32.40
C LEU A 185 22.70 -33.13 -33.78
N ASP A 186 21.85 -34.13 -33.95
CA ASP A 186 20.97 -34.37 -35.10
C ASP A 186 19.64 -33.58 -35.02
N GLY A 187 19.41 -32.84 -33.95
CA GLY A 187 18.21 -32.05 -33.71
C GLY A 187 17.03 -32.84 -33.14
N ASN A 188 17.18 -34.17 -32.96
CA ASN A 188 16.14 -34.98 -32.35
C ASN A 188 16.31 -35.02 -30.83
N PRO A 189 15.29 -34.67 -30.05
CA PRO A 189 15.37 -34.78 -28.61
C PRO A 189 15.34 -36.24 -28.15
N SER A 190 16.11 -36.54 -27.10
CA SER A 190 16.11 -37.85 -26.43
C SER A 190 16.08 -37.66 -24.92
N MET A 191 15.32 -38.51 -24.22
CA MET A 191 15.32 -38.52 -22.75
C MET A 191 16.61 -39.15 -22.25
N LYS A 192 17.38 -38.39 -21.48
CA LYS A 192 18.64 -38.83 -20.87
C LYS A 192 18.65 -38.54 -19.38
N LYS A 193 19.38 -39.37 -18.65
CA LYS A 193 19.71 -39.14 -17.25
C LYS A 193 20.85 -38.12 -17.20
N VAL A 194 20.60 -36.97 -16.57
CA VAL A 194 21.52 -35.85 -16.47
C VAL A 194 21.85 -35.60 -15.00
N THR A 195 23.14 -35.47 -14.70
CA THR A 195 23.63 -35.06 -13.39
C THR A 195 24.02 -33.59 -13.44
N ARG A 196 23.40 -32.78 -12.59
CA ARG A 196 23.72 -31.37 -12.38
C ARG A 196 24.66 -31.22 -11.20
N ILE A 197 25.78 -30.55 -11.43
CA ILE A 197 26.78 -30.23 -10.41
C ILE A 197 26.62 -28.75 -10.05
N GLY A 198 25.78 -28.50 -9.04
CA GLY A 198 25.48 -27.15 -8.58
C GLY A 198 24.90 -26.27 -9.68
N ASN A 199 25.47 -25.07 -9.84
CA ASN A 199 25.18 -24.17 -10.96
C ASN A 199 26.40 -23.99 -11.88
N PHE A 200 27.21 -25.04 -12.01
CA PHE A 200 28.44 -25.03 -12.81
C PHE A 200 28.29 -25.84 -14.09
N ASN A 201 27.98 -27.14 -13.96
CA ASN A 201 27.97 -28.07 -15.09
C ASN A 201 26.75 -29.00 -15.10
N LEU A 202 26.37 -29.44 -16.30
CA LEU A 202 25.50 -30.58 -16.55
C LEU A 202 26.32 -31.68 -17.21
N VAL A 203 26.19 -32.91 -16.75
CA VAL A 203 26.92 -34.08 -17.25
C VAL A 203 26.00 -35.26 -17.48
N THR A 204 26.40 -36.13 -18.39
CA THR A 204 25.78 -37.42 -18.71
C THR A 204 26.87 -38.46 -18.91
N ASP A 205 26.48 -39.72 -19.05
CA ASP A 205 27.35 -40.82 -19.46
C ASP A 205 28.17 -40.50 -20.75
N ASP A 206 27.61 -39.67 -21.64
CA ASP A 206 28.25 -39.26 -22.91
C ASP A 206 29.18 -38.02 -22.77
N GLY A 207 29.23 -37.41 -21.58
CA GLY A 207 30.04 -36.23 -21.28
C GLY A 207 29.25 -34.98 -20.89
N TYR A 208 29.86 -33.80 -21.08
CA TYR A 208 29.32 -32.51 -20.67
C TYR A 208 28.21 -31.99 -21.60
N LEU A 209 27.22 -31.35 -20.99
CA LEU A 209 26.10 -30.68 -21.66
C LEU A 209 26.11 -29.18 -21.38
N ILE A 210 25.45 -28.43 -22.27
CA ILE A 210 25.19 -26.99 -22.13
C ILE A 210 23.69 -26.77 -22.03
N TYR A 211 23.28 -25.87 -21.15
CA TYR A 211 21.93 -25.35 -21.10
C TYR A 211 21.84 -24.02 -21.83
N SER A 212 20.86 -23.87 -22.73
CA SER A 212 20.56 -22.61 -23.42
C SER A 212 19.35 -21.94 -22.75
N PRO A 213 19.52 -20.80 -22.07
CA PRO A 213 18.40 -20.08 -21.43
C PRO A 213 17.35 -19.58 -22.42
N GLU A 214 17.76 -19.25 -23.65
CA GLU A 214 16.88 -18.68 -24.69
C GLU A 214 15.88 -19.71 -25.21
N THR A 215 16.36 -20.92 -25.51
CA THR A 215 15.54 -22.02 -26.03
C THR A 215 15.04 -22.96 -24.93
N LYS A 216 15.47 -22.74 -23.68
CA LYS A 216 15.22 -23.60 -22.50
C LYS A 216 15.55 -25.07 -22.78
N SER A 217 16.55 -25.32 -23.63
CA SER A 217 16.93 -26.66 -24.09
C SER A 217 18.32 -27.03 -23.62
N ILE A 218 18.54 -28.30 -23.31
CA ILE A 218 19.85 -28.84 -23.01
C ILE A 218 20.42 -29.48 -24.28
N GLN A 219 21.68 -29.22 -24.58
CA GLN A 219 22.36 -29.70 -25.78
C GLN A 219 23.74 -30.27 -25.42
N PRO A 220 24.19 -31.34 -26.08
CA PRO A 220 25.55 -31.82 -25.94
C PRO A 220 26.54 -30.84 -26.58
N LEU A 221 27.78 -30.87 -26.11
CA LEU A 221 28.87 -30.17 -26.77
C LEU A 221 29.13 -30.77 -28.16
N GLY A 222 29.41 -29.93 -29.15
CA GLY A 222 29.82 -30.39 -30.49
C GLY A 222 31.13 -31.19 -30.49
N LYS A 223 31.98 -30.98 -29.47
CA LYS A 223 33.20 -31.75 -29.22
C LYS A 223 33.40 -31.87 -27.70
N GLN A 224 33.53 -33.08 -27.19
CA GLN A 224 33.77 -33.28 -25.76
C GLN A 224 35.21 -32.90 -25.39
N PRO A 225 35.48 -32.49 -24.14
CA PRO A 225 36.84 -32.27 -23.64
C PRO A 225 37.70 -33.54 -23.68
N ASP A 226 39.01 -33.38 -23.49
CA ASP A 226 39.98 -34.48 -23.47
C ASP A 226 39.58 -35.57 -22.45
N SER A 227 39.94 -36.83 -22.71
CA SER A 227 39.48 -37.99 -21.93
C SER A 227 39.74 -37.86 -20.42
N TYR A 228 40.88 -37.29 -20.00
CA TYR A 228 41.20 -37.10 -18.59
C TYR A 228 40.20 -36.21 -17.83
N ILE A 229 39.47 -35.33 -18.54
CA ILE A 229 38.42 -34.49 -17.96
C ILE A 229 37.12 -35.30 -17.83
N LEU A 230 36.83 -36.16 -18.81
CA LEU A 230 35.67 -37.06 -18.82
C LEU A 230 35.80 -38.18 -17.78
N ASP A 231 37.02 -38.65 -17.50
CA ASP A 231 37.28 -39.67 -16.48
C ASP A 231 36.76 -39.21 -15.10
N GLY A 232 36.86 -37.91 -14.78
CA GLY A 232 36.33 -37.34 -13.54
C GLY A 232 34.80 -37.37 -13.42
N ILE A 233 34.06 -37.46 -14.55
CA ILE A 233 32.61 -37.69 -14.53
C ILE A 233 32.32 -39.14 -14.12
N THR A 234 33.05 -40.09 -14.71
CA THR A 234 32.92 -41.51 -14.40
C THR A 234 33.27 -41.78 -12.93
N ASP A 235 34.30 -41.13 -12.41
CA ASP A 235 34.67 -41.20 -11.00
C ASP A 235 33.56 -40.64 -10.09
N LEU A 236 32.95 -39.51 -10.46
CA LEU A 236 31.84 -38.92 -9.71
C LEU A 236 30.61 -39.84 -9.67
N GLU A 237 30.25 -40.47 -10.78
CA GLU A 237 29.11 -41.40 -10.86
C GLU A 237 29.33 -42.68 -10.05
N ASN A 238 30.58 -43.16 -9.96
CA ASN A 238 30.94 -44.34 -9.17
C ASN A 238 31.17 -44.04 -7.69
N THR A 239 31.20 -42.77 -7.28
CA THR A 239 31.46 -42.37 -5.90
C THR A 239 30.19 -42.44 -5.05
N SER A 240 30.29 -43.06 -3.87
CA SER A 240 29.17 -43.10 -2.91
C SER A 240 28.92 -41.72 -2.28
N PRO A 241 27.69 -41.40 -1.83
CA PRO A 241 27.33 -40.08 -1.30
C PRO A 241 28.19 -39.56 -0.13
N ASP A 242 28.84 -40.45 0.62
CA ASP A 242 29.69 -40.11 1.78
C ASP A 242 31.16 -39.88 1.41
N ASN A 243 31.53 -40.02 0.13
CA ASN A 243 32.90 -39.89 -0.38
C ASN A 243 33.01 -38.73 -1.38
N TYR A 244 34.23 -38.26 -1.61
CA TYR A 244 34.53 -37.15 -2.52
C TYR A 244 35.17 -37.67 -3.82
N ALA A 245 34.75 -37.12 -4.96
CA ALA A 245 35.36 -37.34 -6.27
C ALA A 245 35.84 -36.00 -6.84
N GLY A 246 36.96 -36.03 -7.58
CA GLY A 246 37.45 -34.86 -8.30
C GLY A 246 36.71 -34.69 -9.63
N VAL A 247 36.07 -33.55 -9.84
CA VAL A 247 35.40 -33.23 -11.10
C VAL A 247 35.78 -31.83 -11.59
N TYR A 248 35.96 -31.68 -12.88
CA TYR A 248 36.21 -30.39 -13.49
C TYR A 248 34.90 -29.59 -13.59
N ILE A 249 34.94 -28.36 -13.08
CA ILE A 249 33.81 -27.42 -13.08
C ILE A 249 34.06 -26.26 -14.06
N ASP A 250 33.01 -25.80 -14.75
CA ASP A 250 33.04 -24.56 -15.53
C ASP A 250 32.27 -23.44 -14.77
N PRO A 251 32.96 -22.48 -14.15
CA PRO A 251 32.31 -21.33 -13.49
C PRO A 251 31.46 -20.46 -14.42
N THR A 252 31.70 -20.54 -15.73
CA THR A 252 31.03 -19.74 -16.76
C THR A 252 29.81 -20.44 -17.37
N ARG A 253 29.37 -21.56 -16.79
CA ARG A 253 28.16 -22.29 -17.20
C ARG A 253 28.20 -22.75 -18.67
N GLY A 254 29.39 -23.17 -19.13
CA GLY A 254 29.61 -23.72 -20.45
C GLY A 254 30.32 -22.79 -21.45
N ALA A 255 30.59 -21.53 -21.12
CA ALA A 255 31.31 -20.65 -22.04
C ALA A 255 32.78 -21.10 -22.25
N ILE A 256 33.46 -21.55 -21.19
CA ILE A 256 34.81 -22.12 -21.29
C ILE A 256 34.76 -23.45 -22.05
N LEU A 257 33.77 -24.31 -21.75
CA LEU A 257 33.60 -25.57 -22.48
C LEU A 257 33.40 -25.35 -23.99
N ARG A 258 32.63 -24.33 -24.39
CA ARG A 258 32.45 -23.94 -25.80
C ARG A 258 33.73 -23.41 -26.47
N ILE A 259 34.59 -22.74 -25.72
CA ILE A 259 35.90 -22.33 -26.25
C ILE A 259 36.81 -23.54 -26.39
N ASN A 260 36.76 -24.48 -25.44
CA ASN A 260 37.54 -25.70 -25.49
C ASN A 260 37.19 -26.56 -26.71
N THR A 261 35.93 -26.58 -27.15
CA THR A 261 35.53 -27.30 -28.37
C THR A 261 36.18 -26.76 -29.65
N GLN A 262 36.61 -25.50 -29.65
CA GLN A 262 37.27 -24.86 -30.79
C GLN A 262 38.77 -25.17 -30.87
N LYS A 263 39.35 -25.76 -29.81
CA LYS A 263 40.75 -26.15 -29.79
C LYS A 263 40.96 -27.32 -30.76
N ALA A 264 41.89 -27.14 -31.68
CA ALA A 264 42.29 -28.22 -32.58
C ALA A 264 42.98 -29.34 -31.78
N THR A 265 42.63 -30.59 -32.05
CA THR A 265 43.37 -31.73 -31.47
C THR A 265 44.79 -31.79 -32.06
N LEU A 266 45.72 -32.43 -31.37
CA LEU A 266 47.06 -32.69 -31.93
C LEU A 266 47.00 -33.40 -33.29
N MET A 267 46.01 -34.27 -33.48
CA MET A 267 45.74 -34.94 -34.74
C MET A 267 45.24 -33.97 -35.82
N GLU A 268 44.32 -33.07 -35.47
CA GLU A 268 43.85 -32.00 -36.37
C GLU A 268 44.98 -31.03 -36.72
N TYR A 269 45.86 -30.67 -35.77
CA TYR A 269 47.07 -29.89 -36.03
C TYR A 269 48.04 -30.61 -36.97
N PHE A 270 48.24 -31.92 -36.79
CA PHE A 270 49.07 -32.73 -37.68
C PHE A 270 48.52 -32.76 -39.12
N HIS A 271 47.21 -32.93 -39.26
CA HIS A 271 46.54 -32.88 -40.57
C HIS A 271 46.52 -31.47 -41.18
N GLN A 272 46.40 -30.42 -40.36
CA GLN A 272 46.53 -29.01 -40.79
C GLN A 272 47.95 -28.68 -41.29
N GLY A 273 48.97 -29.38 -40.78
CA GLY A 273 50.35 -29.26 -41.26
C GLY A 273 50.56 -29.72 -42.72
N GLY A 274 49.55 -30.36 -43.32
CA GLY A 274 49.53 -30.76 -44.73
C GLY A 274 50.73 -31.66 -45.09
N VAL A 275 51.13 -31.62 -46.35
CA VAL A 275 52.23 -32.45 -46.89
C VAL A 275 53.53 -32.27 -46.10
N VAL A 276 53.81 -31.05 -45.62
CA VAL A 276 55.03 -30.75 -44.85
C VAL A 276 55.01 -31.43 -43.49
N GLY A 277 53.87 -31.44 -42.80
CA GLY A 277 53.70 -32.16 -41.52
C GLY A 277 53.98 -33.66 -41.65
N TYR A 278 53.44 -34.31 -42.68
CA TYR A 278 53.69 -35.73 -42.94
C TYR A 278 55.17 -36.02 -43.26
N ILE A 279 55.85 -35.16 -44.02
CA ILE A 279 57.28 -35.33 -44.35
C ILE A 279 58.14 -35.22 -43.08
N ILE A 280 57.88 -34.24 -42.21
CA ILE A 280 58.63 -34.06 -40.96
C ILE A 280 58.44 -35.27 -40.04
N THR A 281 57.23 -35.80 -39.93
CA THR A 281 56.97 -36.98 -39.08
C THR A 281 57.56 -38.26 -39.66
N ALA A 282 57.59 -38.42 -40.99
CA ALA A 282 58.29 -39.53 -41.64
C ALA A 282 59.82 -39.45 -41.43
N LEU A 283 60.40 -38.25 -41.51
CA LEU A 283 61.81 -38.03 -41.20
C LEU A 283 62.14 -38.29 -39.73
N LEU A 284 61.25 -37.88 -38.81
CA LEU A 284 61.39 -38.17 -37.38
C LEU A 284 61.36 -39.68 -37.11
N ALA A 285 60.43 -40.41 -37.75
CA ALA A 285 60.34 -41.87 -37.63
C ALA A 285 61.59 -42.59 -38.17
N LEU A 286 62.15 -42.11 -39.29
CA LEU A 286 63.41 -42.62 -39.84
C LEU A 286 64.63 -42.28 -38.98
N GLY A 287 64.61 -41.15 -38.26
CA GLY A 287 65.70 -40.75 -37.38
C GLY A 287 65.68 -41.39 -35.99
N MET A 288 64.54 -41.95 -35.56
CA MET A 288 64.43 -42.73 -34.30
C MET A 288 64.80 -44.21 -34.46
N LEU A 289 64.96 -44.68 -35.69
CA LEU A 289 65.24 -46.08 -36.05
C LEU A 289 66.74 -46.28 -36.32
#